data_AF-A0A369WWW3-F1
#
_entry.id   AF-A0A369WWW3-F1
#
_cell.length_a   1.000
_cell.length_b   1.000
_cell.length_c   1.000
_cell.angle_alpha   90.00
_cell.angle_beta   90.00
_cell.angle_gamma   90.00
#
_symmetry.space_group_name_H-M   'P 1'
#
loop_
_entity.id
_entity.type
_entity.pdbx_description
1 polymer ?
#
loop_
_entity_poly.entity_id
_entity_poly.type
_entity_poly.pdbx_seq_one_letter_code
_entity_poly.pdbx_strand_id
1 'polypeptide(L)'
;MFQDMSKKLNVSMEPIKELMEIQTRMLEKLTEQQIECAKACMNQTMSQTRELQSCGSAQELIELQKKYTQTVEATLKNASSENLETFNEAREAIERLTQNTFDAFAPKK
;
A
#
# COMPACT_ATOMS: atom_id res chain seq x y z
N MET A 1 17.95 -0.54 40.92
CA MET A 1 18.84 0.15 39.96
C MET A 1 19.17 -0.69 38.72
N PHE A 2 19.95 -1.79 38.77
CA PHE A 2 20.24 -2.59 37.56
C PHE A 2 19.00 -3.31 37.00
N GLN A 3 18.14 -3.82 37.89
CA GLN A 3 16.85 -4.43 37.54
C GLN A 3 15.86 -3.41 36.93
N ASP A 4 15.89 -2.15 37.42
CA ASP A 4 15.09 -1.06 36.87
C ASP A 4 15.62 -0.57 35.52
N MET A 5 16.95 -0.55 35.32
CA MET A 5 17.56 -0.25 34.02
C MET A 5 17.27 -1.36 33.00
N SER A 6 17.32 -2.63 33.41
CA SER A 6 16.97 -3.76 32.54
C SER A 6 15.48 -3.76 32.16
N LYS A 7 14.57 -3.41 33.09
CA LYS A 7 13.15 -3.17 32.77
C LYS A 7 12.95 -1.99 31.83
N LYS A 8 13.62 -0.85 32.05
CA LYS A 8 13.55 0.31 31.16
C LYS A 8 14.12 0.02 29.76
N LEU A 9 15.17 -0.81 29.66
CA LEU A 9 15.74 -1.27 28.38
C LEU A 9 14.79 -2.22 27.63
N ASN A 10 14.08 -3.10 28.33
CA ASN A 10 13.09 -3.98 27.69
C ASN A 10 11.87 -3.20 27.17
N VAL A 11 11.37 -2.23 27.96
CA VAL A 11 10.31 -1.29 27.56
C VAL A 11 10.77 -0.35 26.44
N SER A 12 12.07 -0.05 26.35
CA SER A 12 12.68 0.75 25.27
C SER A 12 12.69 0.04 23.91
N MET A 13 12.53 -1.29 23.86
CA MET A 13 12.61 -2.08 22.61
C MET A 13 11.23 -2.46 22.07
N GLU A 14 10.19 -2.42 22.90
CA GLU A 14 8.81 -2.79 22.52
C GLU A 14 8.23 -1.84 21.46
N PRO A 15 8.36 -0.50 21.57
CA PRO A 15 7.94 0.41 20.49
C PRO A 15 8.69 0.18 19.18
N ILE A 16 9.95 -0.26 19.24
CA ILE A 16 10.73 -0.57 18.02
C ILE A 16 10.16 -1.83 17.35
N LYS A 17 9.75 -2.84 18.12
CA LYS A 17 9.09 -4.03 17.58
C LYS A 17 7.74 -3.70 16.94
N GLU A 18 6.91 -2.92 17.64
CA GLU A 18 5.62 -2.47 17.11
C GLU A 18 5.79 -1.65 15.82
N LEU A 19 6.80 -0.77 15.76
CA LEU A 19 7.12 -0.03 14.55
C LEU A 19 7.50 -0.95 13.38
N MET A 20 8.35 -1.96 13.64
CA MET A 20 8.73 -2.95 12.61
C MET A 20 7.52 -3.74 12.13
N GLU A 21 6.62 -4.14 13.03
CA GLU A 21 5.38 -4.85 12.66
C GLU A 21 4.47 -3.99 11.78
N ILE A 22 4.30 -2.70 12.10
CA ILE A 22 3.54 -1.75 11.28
C ILE A 22 4.14 -1.65 9.87
N GLN A 23 5.47 -1.49 9.78
CA GLN A 23 6.15 -1.36 8.49
C GLN A 23 6.07 -2.64 7.66
N THR A 24 6.27 -3.82 8.27
CA THR A 24 6.14 -5.12 7.59
C THR A 24 4.74 -5.27 7.01
N ARG A 25 3.70 -5.01 7.81
CA ARG A 25 2.31 -5.13 7.37
C ARG A 25 1.97 -4.18 6.22
N MET A 26 2.47 -2.95 6.29
CA MET A 26 2.32 -1.97 5.21
C MET A 26 2.98 -2.48 3.92
N LEU A 27 4.22 -2.99 4.00
CA LEU A 27 4.95 -3.50 2.83
C LEU A 27 4.29 -4.74 2.22
N GLU A 28 3.78 -5.65 3.04
CA GLU A 28 3.03 -6.83 2.58
C GLU A 28 1.77 -6.41 1.80
N LYS A 29 0.94 -5.54 2.39
CA LYS A 29 -0.27 -5.02 1.73
C LYS A 29 0.06 -4.29 0.43
N LEU A 30 1.06 -3.39 0.43
CA LEU A 30 1.47 -2.68 -0.78
C LEU A 30 1.96 -3.65 -1.85
N THR A 31 2.69 -4.70 -1.48
CA THR A 31 3.17 -5.71 -2.43
C THR A 31 2.01 -6.48 -3.05
N GLU A 32 1.03 -6.89 -2.25
CA GLU A 32 -0.20 -7.53 -2.74
C GLU A 32 -0.95 -6.62 -3.72
N GLN A 33 -1.16 -5.35 -3.36
CA GLN A 33 -1.81 -4.35 -4.20
C GLN A 33 -1.09 -4.16 -5.54
N GLN A 34 0.24 -4.09 -5.53
CA GLN A 34 1.05 -3.96 -6.75
C GLN A 34 0.99 -5.21 -7.64
N ILE A 35 0.96 -6.40 -7.05
CA ILE A 35 0.78 -7.65 -7.80
C ILE A 35 -0.59 -7.68 -8.48
N GLU A 36 -1.65 -7.31 -7.76
CA GLU A 36 -3.00 -7.27 -8.34
C GLU A 36 -3.13 -6.22 -9.45
N CYS A 37 -2.54 -5.04 -9.27
CA CYS A 37 -2.46 -4.02 -10.32
C CYS A 37 -1.73 -4.57 -11.57
N ALA A 38 -0.59 -5.25 -11.39
CA ALA A 38 0.16 -5.83 -12.50
C ALA A 38 -0.64 -6.91 -13.24
N LYS A 39 -1.34 -7.78 -12.51
CA LYS A 39 -2.23 -8.80 -13.08
C LYS A 39 -3.37 -8.14 -13.88
N ALA A 40 -4.00 -7.11 -13.34
CA ALA A 40 -5.08 -6.39 -14.02
C ALA A 40 -4.60 -5.79 -15.35
N CYS A 41 -3.46 -5.11 -15.34
CA CYS A 41 -2.84 -4.54 -16.55
C CYS A 41 -2.49 -5.63 -17.58
N MET A 42 -1.93 -6.76 -17.15
CA MET A 42 -1.66 -7.89 -18.06
C MET A 42 -2.94 -8.44 -18.68
N ASN A 43 -3.99 -8.66 -17.88
CA ASN A 43 -5.27 -9.18 -18.36
C ASN A 43 -5.92 -8.22 -19.38
N GLN A 44 -5.88 -6.91 -19.11
CA GLN A 44 -6.38 -5.89 -20.03
C GLN A 44 -5.57 -5.86 -21.34
N THR A 45 -4.26 -6.03 -21.26
CA THR A 45 -3.39 -6.12 -22.46
C THR A 45 -3.70 -7.37 -23.28
N MET A 46 -3.93 -8.51 -22.64
CA MET A 46 -4.32 -9.74 -23.33
C MET A 46 -5.70 -9.62 -23.98
N SER A 47 -6.67 -8.97 -23.31
CA SER A 47 -7.99 -8.68 -23.89
C SER A 47 -7.87 -7.78 -25.11
N GLN A 48 -7.13 -6.68 -24.99
CA GLN A 48 -6.84 -5.75 -26.09
C GLN A 48 -6.23 -6.48 -27.29
N THR A 49 -5.27 -7.38 -27.04
CA THR A 49 -4.62 -8.17 -28.09
C THR A 49 -5.62 -9.07 -28.83
N ARG A 50 -6.60 -9.68 -28.13
CA ARG A 50 -7.64 -10.50 -28.76
C ARG A 50 -8.62 -9.64 -29.57
N GLU A 51 -9.05 -8.51 -29.01
CA GLU A 51 -9.96 -7.58 -29.68
C GLU A 51 -9.31 -6.95 -30.94
N LEU A 52 -8.00 -6.67 -30.90
CA LEU A 52 -7.23 -6.15 -32.03
C LEU A 52 -7.27 -7.07 -33.26
N GLN A 53 -7.29 -8.39 -33.07
CA GLN A 53 -7.34 -9.35 -34.18
C GLN A 53 -8.66 -9.29 -34.97
N SER A 54 -9.69 -8.69 -34.37
CA SER A 54 -11.03 -8.56 -34.96
C SER A 54 -11.32 -7.16 -35.48
N CYS A 55 -10.38 -6.20 -35.38
CA CYS A 55 -10.56 -4.86 -35.95
C CYS A 55 -10.48 -4.89 -37.48
N GLY A 56 -11.54 -4.43 -38.13
CA GLY A 56 -11.62 -4.32 -39.59
C GLY A 56 -11.37 -2.90 -40.12
N SER A 57 -11.32 -1.89 -39.24
CA SER A 57 -11.14 -0.50 -39.66
C SER A 57 -10.28 0.33 -38.69
N ALA A 58 -9.76 1.45 -39.20
CA ALA A 58 -9.04 2.43 -38.39
C ALA A 58 -9.92 3.06 -37.31
N GLN A 59 -11.22 3.22 -37.55
CA GLN A 59 -12.15 3.77 -36.57
C GLN A 59 -12.35 2.82 -35.39
N GLU A 60 -12.52 1.53 -35.65
CA GLU A 60 -12.63 0.50 -34.62
C GLU A 60 -11.34 0.41 -33.78
N LEU A 61 -10.18 0.53 -34.43
CA LEU A 61 -8.89 0.55 -33.74
C LEU A 61 -8.77 1.73 -32.77
N ILE A 62 -9.21 2.92 -33.17
CA ILE A 62 -9.18 4.12 -32.32
C ILE A 62 -10.09 3.95 -31.10
N GLU A 63 -11.32 3.47 -31.29
CA GLU A 63 -12.25 3.22 -30.19
C GLU A 63 -11.72 2.14 -29.24
N LEU A 64 -11.13 1.08 -29.79
CA LEU A 64 -10.52 0.02 -29.01
C LEU A 64 -9.35 0.55 -28.17
N GLN A 65 -8.46 1.34 -28.75
CA GLN A 65 -7.34 1.95 -28.03
C GLN A 65 -7.82 2.91 -26.93
N LYS A 66 -8.86 3.70 -27.20
CA LYS A 66 -9.46 4.62 -26.23
C LYS A 66 -10.03 3.87 -25.02
N LYS A 67 -10.80 2.81 -25.27
CA LYS A 67 -11.35 1.94 -24.21
C LYS A 67 -10.24 1.32 -23.37
N TYR A 68 -9.19 0.82 -24.00
CA TYR A 68 -8.03 0.27 -23.30
C TYR A 68 -7.36 1.32 -22.40
N THR A 69 -7.07 2.51 -22.93
CA THR A 69 -6.44 3.58 -22.15
C THR A 69 -7.29 4.00 -20.96
N GLN A 70 -8.60 4.19 -21.14
CA GLN A 70 -9.51 4.53 -20.03
C GLN A 70 -9.53 3.44 -18.95
N THR A 71 -9.50 2.18 -19.38
CA THR A 71 -9.53 1.04 -18.49
C THR A 71 -8.23 0.92 -17.68
N VAL A 72 -7.06 1.06 -18.33
CA VAL A 72 -5.76 1.08 -17.65
C VAL A 72 -5.65 2.28 -16.71
N GLU A 73 -6.11 3.46 -17.12
CA GLU A 73 -6.12 4.65 -16.27
C GLU A 73 -6.96 4.43 -15.00
N ALA A 74 -8.14 3.82 -15.12
CA ALA A 74 -8.97 3.48 -13.99
C ALA A 74 -8.29 2.47 -13.06
N THR A 75 -7.69 1.40 -13.60
CA THR A 75 -6.90 0.42 -12.83
C THR A 75 -5.81 1.10 -12.01
N LEU A 76 -5.01 1.97 -12.66
CA LEU A 76 -3.91 2.68 -12.01
C LEU A 76 -4.39 3.67 -10.94
N LYS A 77 -5.50 4.37 -11.20
CA LYS A 77 -6.11 5.29 -10.21
C LYS A 77 -6.59 4.53 -8.97
N ASN A 78 -7.23 3.38 -9.15
CA ASN A 78 -7.70 2.57 -8.04
C ASN A 78 -6.52 2.04 -7.21
N ALA A 79 -5.51 1.46 -7.86
CA ALA A 79 -4.30 0.99 -7.17
C ALA A 79 -3.57 2.13 -6.43
N SER A 80 -3.52 3.32 -7.01
CA SER A 80 -2.96 4.51 -6.34
C SER A 80 -3.75 4.91 -5.09
N SER A 81 -5.09 4.91 -5.18
CA SER A 81 -5.97 5.21 -4.05
C SER A 81 -5.80 4.20 -2.92
N GLU A 82 -5.78 2.91 -3.23
CA GLU A 82 -5.57 1.83 -2.27
C GLU A 82 -4.19 1.89 -1.61
N ASN A 83 -3.14 2.21 -2.37
CA ASN A 83 -1.79 2.41 -1.81
C ASN A 83 -1.77 3.59 -0.83
N LEU A 84 -2.40 4.72 -1.18
CA LEU A 84 -2.47 5.91 -0.30
C LEU A 84 -3.23 5.61 0.98
N GLU A 85 -4.31 4.82 0.91
CA GLU A 85 -5.03 4.35 2.08
C GLU A 85 -4.13 3.51 2.99
N THR A 86 -3.43 2.50 2.44
CA THR A 86 -2.47 1.68 3.20
C THR A 86 -1.38 2.54 3.87
N PHE A 87 -0.86 3.54 3.17
CA PHE A 87 0.13 4.48 3.73
C PHE A 87 -0.46 5.32 4.87
N ASN A 88 -1.69 5.82 4.72
CA ASN A 88 -2.35 6.60 5.76
C ASN A 88 -2.64 5.75 7.00
N GLU A 89 -3.10 4.50 6.85
CA GLU A 89 -3.28 3.57 7.95
C GLU A 89 -1.97 3.35 8.73
N ALA A 90 -0.86 3.13 8.02
CA ALA A 90 0.45 2.94 8.64
C ALA A 90 0.91 4.23 9.35
N ARG A 91 0.70 5.40 8.74
CA ARG A 91 1.01 6.69 9.34
C ARG A 91 0.26 6.91 10.65
N GLU A 92 -1.05 6.67 10.67
CA GLU A 92 -1.88 6.80 11.86
C GLU A 92 -1.48 5.80 12.96
N ALA A 93 -1.06 4.59 12.59
CA ALA A 93 -0.56 3.61 13.54
C ALA A 93 0.77 4.06 14.18
N ILE A 94 1.68 4.63 13.38
CA ILE A 94 2.95 5.18 13.87
C ILE A 94 2.71 6.41 14.76
N GLU A 95 1.79 7.30 14.40
CA GLU A 95 1.42 8.47 15.22
C GLU A 95 0.88 8.02 16.59
N ARG A 96 -0.02 7.03 16.62
CA ARG A 96 -0.55 6.43 17.85
C ARG A 96 0.55 5.80 18.70
N LEU A 97 1.44 5.02 18.07
CA LEU A 97 2.59 4.41 18.75
C LEU A 97 3.49 5.47 19.40
N THR A 98 3.77 6.55 18.67
CA THR A 98 4.59 7.67 19.15
C THR A 98 3.93 8.37 20.33
N GLN A 99 2.63 8.64 20.25
CA GLN A 99 1.87 9.27 21.33
C GLN A 99 1.84 8.39 22.58
N ASN A 100 1.54 7.09 22.43
CA ASN A 100 1.52 6.13 23.53
C ASN A 100 2.90 6.01 24.21
N THR A 101 3.96 5.99 23.40
CA THR A 101 5.33 5.96 23.90
C THR A 101 5.63 7.23 24.69
N PHE A 102 5.29 8.41 24.15
CA PHE A 102 5.49 9.68 24.84
C PHE A 102 4.74 9.73 26.17
N ASP A 103 3.47 9.32 26.21
CA ASP A 103 2.64 9.31 27.42
C ASP A 103 3.16 8.31 28.48
N ALA A 104 3.74 7.19 28.04
CA ALA A 104 4.35 6.20 28.93
C ALA A 104 5.66 6.68 29.58
N PHE A 105 6.41 7.56 28.89
CA PHE A 105 7.68 8.10 29.38
C PHE A 105 7.58 9.53 29.96
N ALA A 106 6.46 10.23 29.75
CA ALA A 106 6.23 11.54 30.33
C ALA A 106 6.07 11.45 31.85
N PRO A 107 6.73 12.35 32.62
CA PRO A 107 6.59 12.35 34.08
C PRO A 107 5.16 12.72 34.46
N LYS A 108 4.47 11.83 35.20
CA LYS A 108 3.19 12.16 35.82
C LYS A 108 3.43 13.25 36.88
N LYS A 109 2.72 14.37 36.77
CA LYS A 109 2.70 15.43 37.79
C LYS A 109 2.13 14.93 39.10
#